data_AF-A0A6I1YJS7-F1
#
_entry.id   AF-A0A6I1YJS7-F1
#
_cell.length_a   1.000
_cell.length_b   1.000
_cell.length_c   1.000
_cell.angle_alpha   90.00
_cell.angle_beta   90.00
_cell.angle_gamma   90.00
#
_symmetry.space_group_name_H-M   'P 1'
#
loop_
_entity.id
_entity.type
_entity.pdbx_description
1 polymer ?
#
loop_
_entity_poly.entity_id
_entity_poly.type
_entity_poly.pdbx_seq_one_letter_code
_entity_poly.pdbx_strand_id
1 'polypeptide(L)'
;MHEQPRGRLDTARWSPLESDGWYAARDATTALRDALISAGMERDFPYLRADLNAFGHGLVELGRVSPATAEHLAELLRLALVSAAEPRRDTETDHEPGAANS
;
A
#
# COMPACT_ATOMS: atom_id res chain seq x y z
N MET A 1 -44.84 3.03 36.79
CA MET A 1 -44.41 2.44 35.51
C MET A 1 -42.89 2.46 35.50
N HIS A 2 -42.27 1.29 35.63
CA HIS A 2 -40.81 1.14 35.63
C HIS A 2 -40.35 0.84 34.22
N GLU A 3 -39.61 1.75 33.61
CA GLU A 3 -38.83 1.44 32.41
C GLU A 3 -37.38 1.87 32.62
N GLN A 4 -36.51 0.86 32.73
CA GLN A 4 -35.08 0.90 32.43
C GLN A 4 -34.83 -0.24 31.41
N PRO A 5 -33.72 -0.25 30.65
CA PRO A 5 -33.45 0.64 29.53
C PRO A 5 -33.08 -0.24 28.31
N ARG A 6 -33.89 -0.25 27.25
CA ARG A 6 -33.56 -1.07 26.07
C ARG A 6 -32.63 -0.32 25.12
N GLY A 7 -31.35 -0.67 25.21
CA GLY A 7 -30.43 -0.62 24.08
C GLY A 7 -29.84 0.75 23.76
N ARG A 8 -29.09 1.34 24.70
CA ARG A 8 -27.95 2.15 24.27
C ARG A 8 -26.95 1.15 23.68
N LEU A 9 -26.91 1.03 22.35
CA LEU A 9 -25.80 0.39 21.66
C LEU A 9 -24.53 0.92 22.31
N ASP A 10 -23.80 0.03 22.94
CA ASP A 10 -22.57 0.36 23.64
C ASP A 10 -21.59 0.86 22.58
N THR A 11 -21.51 2.18 22.43
CA THR A 11 -20.62 2.88 21.49
C THR A 11 -19.15 2.61 21.81
N ALA A 12 -18.86 1.80 22.83
CA ALA A 12 -17.54 1.32 23.21
C ALA A 12 -17.19 -0.08 22.66
N ARG A 13 -17.90 -0.63 21.67
CA ARG A 13 -17.39 -1.80 20.91
C ARG A 13 -16.40 -1.39 19.81
N TRP A 14 -15.36 -0.63 20.16
CA TRP A 14 -14.19 -0.50 19.29
C TRP A 14 -13.32 -1.74 19.48
N SER A 15 -13.41 -2.69 18.54
CA SER A 15 -12.38 -3.70 18.37
C SER A 15 -11.37 -3.16 17.34
N PRO A 16 -10.12 -2.85 17.71
CA PRO A 16 -9.05 -2.50 16.77
C PRO A 16 -8.81 -3.57 15.70
N LEU A 17 -9.34 -4.78 15.92
CA LEU A 17 -9.27 -5.93 15.02
C LEU A 17 -10.37 -5.94 13.94
N GLU A 18 -11.36 -5.04 14.00
CA GLU A 18 -12.47 -4.95 13.02
C GLU A 18 -12.38 -3.71 12.11
N SER A 19 -11.35 -2.87 12.21
CA SER A 19 -11.23 -1.72 11.31
C SER A 19 -10.50 -2.09 10.02
N ASP A 20 -11.21 -2.06 8.89
CA ASP A 20 -10.62 -2.22 7.56
C ASP A 20 -9.41 -1.30 7.34
N GLY A 21 -9.42 -0.12 7.97
CA GLY A 21 -8.32 0.84 7.96
C GLY A 21 -7.01 0.31 8.57
N TRP A 22 -7.08 -0.51 9.63
CA TRP A 22 -5.87 -1.09 10.25
C TRP A 22 -5.21 -2.10 9.34
N TYR A 23 -5.99 -3.02 8.78
CA TYR A 23 -5.46 -4.02 7.85
C TYR A 23 -4.91 -3.37 6.58
N ALA A 24 -5.63 -2.39 6.02
CA ALA A 24 -5.13 -1.64 4.86
C ALA A 24 -3.79 -0.95 5.15
N ALA A 25 -3.62 -0.29 6.30
CA ALA A 25 -2.35 0.33 6.68
C ALA A 25 -1.23 -0.69 6.90
N ARG A 26 -1.54 -1.81 7.57
CA ARG A 26 -0.59 -2.89 7.83
C ARG A 26 -0.10 -3.54 6.54
N ASP A 27 -1.01 -3.82 5.62
CA ASP A 27 -0.71 -4.46 4.34
C ASP A 27 0.09 -3.50 3.45
N ALA A 28 -0.31 -2.22 3.39
CA ALA A 28 0.46 -1.19 2.69
C ALA A 28 1.87 -1.01 3.27
N THR A 29 2.01 -1.00 4.59
CA THR A 29 3.32 -0.91 5.26
C THR A 29 4.19 -2.11 4.95
N THR A 30 3.59 -3.31 4.92
CA THR A 30 4.29 -4.56 4.59
C THR A 30 4.78 -4.54 3.15
N ALA A 31 3.91 -4.17 2.20
CA ALA A 31 4.26 -4.05 0.79
C ALA A 31 5.37 -3.01 0.57
N LEU A 32 5.30 -1.85 1.25
CA LEU A 32 6.33 -0.83 1.17
C LEU A 32 7.67 -1.33 1.73
N ARG A 33 7.67 -1.98 2.90
CA ARG A 33 8.88 -2.56 3.48
C ARG A 33 9.54 -3.55 2.52
N ASP A 34 8.75 -4.43 1.91
CA ASP A 34 9.27 -5.47 1.03
C ASP A 34 9.86 -4.87 -0.27
N ALA A 35 9.26 -3.78 -0.78
CA ALA A 35 9.82 -3.00 -1.89
C ALA A 35 11.14 -2.31 -1.51
N LEU A 36 11.22 -1.71 -0.32
CA LEU A 36 12.43 -1.05 0.19
C LEU A 36 13.57 -2.05 0.44
N ILE A 37 13.25 -3.25 0.95
CA ILE A 37 14.22 -4.36 1.06
C ILE A 37 14.74 -4.76 -0.32
N SER A 38 13.84 -4.89 -1.30
CA SER A 38 14.22 -5.24 -2.68
C SER A 38 15.10 -4.18 -3.33
N ALA A 39 14.97 -2.92 -2.90
CA ALA A 39 15.82 -1.80 -3.30
C ALA A 39 17.10 -1.64 -2.47
N GLY A 40 17.35 -2.50 -1.48
CA GLY A 40 18.53 -2.44 -0.61
C GLY A 40 18.53 -1.30 0.42
N MET A 41 17.34 -0.81 0.79
CA MET A 41 17.14 0.32 1.71
C MET A 41 16.58 -0.10 3.09
N GLU A 42 16.72 -1.36 3.48
CA GLU A 42 16.03 -1.90 4.67
C GLU A 42 16.46 -1.23 5.99
N ARG A 43 17.66 -0.64 6.01
CA ARG A 43 18.22 0.05 7.18
C ARG A 43 17.90 1.54 7.22
N ASP A 44 17.43 2.09 6.10
CA ASP A 44 17.22 3.53 5.95
C ASP A 44 15.89 4.02 6.54
N PHE A 45 14.97 3.09 6.83
CA PHE A 45 13.64 3.37 7.36
C PHE A 45 13.36 2.66 8.71
N PRO A 46 14.15 2.93 9.77
CA PRO A 46 14.01 2.23 11.05
C PRO A 46 12.69 2.50 11.78
N TYR A 47 11.94 3.53 11.37
CA TYR A 47 10.69 3.95 11.98
C TYR A 47 9.46 3.67 11.11
N LEU A 48 9.62 2.90 10.01
CA LEU A 48 8.50 2.54 9.14
C LEU A 48 7.44 1.76 9.92
N ARG A 49 6.21 2.28 9.95
CA ARG A 49 5.09 1.66 10.68
C ARG A 49 3.73 1.98 10.08
N ALA A 50 2.78 1.09 10.35
CA ALA A 50 1.35 1.36 10.17
C ALA A 50 0.84 2.13 11.39
N ASP A 51 -0.05 3.10 11.15
CA ASP A 51 -0.75 3.85 12.21
C ASP A 51 -2.25 3.98 11.88
N LEU A 52 -3.04 4.33 12.88
CA LEU A 52 -4.46 4.69 12.77
C LEU A 52 -4.67 6.08 13.33
N ASN A 53 -5.34 6.94 12.58
CA ASN A 53 -5.77 8.21 13.15
C ASN A 53 -7.02 8.02 14.05
N ALA A 54 -7.41 9.09 14.75
CA ALA A 54 -8.57 9.09 15.65
C ALA A 54 -9.92 8.80 14.96
N PHE A 55 -9.97 8.85 13.63
CA PHE A 55 -11.15 8.55 12.82
C PHE A 55 -11.16 7.10 12.30
N GLY A 56 -10.11 6.31 12.60
CA GLY A 56 -9.98 4.94 12.12
C GLY A 56 -9.44 4.80 10.69
N HIS A 57 -8.91 5.88 10.09
CA HIS A 57 -8.23 5.79 8.80
C HIS A 57 -6.80 5.29 8.99
N GLY A 58 -6.43 4.31 8.17
CA GLY A 58 -5.08 3.75 8.10
C GLY A 58 -4.08 4.73 7.51
N LEU A 59 -2.89 4.79 8.11
CA LEU A 59 -1.76 5.62 7.68
C LEU A 59 -0.50 4.78 7.64
N VAL A 60 0.43 5.14 6.75
CA VAL A 60 1.80 4.60 6.73
C VAL A 60 2.75 5.74 7.07
N GLU A 61 3.53 5.56 8.13
CA GLU A 61 4.50 6.54 8.59
C GLU A 61 5.92 6.04 8.31
N LEU A 62 6.73 6.85 7.62
CA LEU A 62 8.16 6.57 7.41
C LEU A 62 9.02 6.95 8.62
N GLY A 63 8.50 7.85 9.46
CA GLY A 63 9.25 8.52 10.52
C GLY A 63 10.32 9.47 9.96
N ARG A 64 11.41 9.64 10.71
CA ARG A 64 12.54 10.49 10.30
C ARG A 64 13.45 9.72 9.35
N VAL A 65 13.71 10.32 8.20
CA VAL A 65 14.65 9.82 7.18
C VAL A 65 15.79 10.81 6.98
N SER A 66 16.97 10.33 6.60
CA SER A 66 18.09 11.21 6.28
C SER A 66 17.88 11.91 4.93
N PRO A 67 18.55 13.04 4.64
CA PRO A 67 18.50 13.67 3.32
C PRO A 67 18.89 12.70 2.19
N ALA A 68 19.97 11.94 2.36
CA ALA A 68 20.44 10.95 1.39
C ALA A 68 19.39 9.84 1.15
N THR A 69 18.74 9.36 2.21
CA THR A 69 17.63 8.40 2.10
C THR A 69 16.46 8.96 1.29
N ALA A 70 16.10 10.23 1.53
CA ALA A 70 15.02 10.89 0.81
C ALA A 70 15.35 11.08 -0.69
N GLU A 71 16.60 11.41 -1.01
CA GLU A 71 17.09 11.51 -2.39
C GLU A 71 17.04 10.15 -3.11
N HIS A 72 17.51 9.08 -2.46
CA HIS A 72 17.43 7.73 -3.01
C HIS A 72 15.98 7.28 -3.23
N LEU A 73 15.09 7.55 -2.28
CA LEU A 73 13.66 7.24 -2.43
C LEU A 73 13.04 8.01 -3.60
N ALA A 74 13.35 9.30 -3.73
CA ALA A 74 12.87 10.12 -4.83
C ALA A 74 13.36 9.60 -6.19
N GLU A 75 14.62 9.15 -6.28
CA GLU A 75 15.15 8.57 -7.49
C GLU A 75 14.47 7.24 -7.86
N LEU A 76 14.21 6.36 -6.88
CA LEU A 76 13.47 5.13 -7.11
C LEU A 76 12.05 5.41 -7.65
N LEU A 77 11.35 6.39 -7.07
CA LEU A 77 10.03 6.80 -7.55
C LEU A 77 10.10 7.34 -8.98
N ARG A 78 11.13 8.16 -9.30
CA ARG A 78 11.36 8.67 -10.66
C ARG A 78 11.57 7.54 -11.65
N LEU A 79 12.42 6.57 -11.33
CA LEU A 79 12.69 5.40 -12.17
C LEU A 79 11.45 4.53 -12.37
N ALA A 80 10.66 4.30 -11.32
CA ALA A 80 9.42 3.54 -11.40
C ALA A 80 8.39 4.21 -12.32
N LEU A 81 8.24 5.54 -12.24
CA LEU A 81 7.33 6.30 -13.10
C LEU A 81 7.76 6.26 -14.58
N VAL A 82 9.06 6.31 -14.85
CA VAL A 82 9.59 6.17 -16.22
C VAL A 82 9.38 4.74 -16.74
N SER A 83 9.65 3.72 -15.93
CA SER A 83 9.44 2.33 -16.31
C SER A 83 7.98 1.98 -16.57
N ALA A 84 7.04 2.60 -15.85
CA ALA A 84 5.61 2.39 -16.06
C ALA A 84 5.07 3.07 -17.33
N ALA A 85 5.79 4.08 -17.84
CA ALA A 85 5.40 4.84 -19.03
C ALA A 85 5.84 4.18 -20.35
N GLU A 86 6.78 3.24 -20.32
CA GLU A 86 7.13 2.44 -21.49
C GLU A 86 5.91 1.58 -21.87
N PRO A 87 5.28 1.80 -23.04
CA PRO A 87 4.20 0.93 -23.48
C PRO A 87 4.76 -0.48 -23.55
N ARG A 88 4.11 -1.42 -22.85
CA ARG A 88 4.29 -2.85 -23.07
C ARG A 88 4.21 -3.03 -24.58
N ARG A 89 5.36 -3.23 -25.24
CA ARG A 89 5.40 -3.50 -26.67
C ARG A 89 4.64 -4.80 -26.82
N ASP A 90 3.38 -4.68 -27.20
CA ASP A 90 2.58 -5.78 -27.68
C ASP A 90 3.38 -6.33 -28.84
N THR A 91 4.11 -7.41 -28.55
CA THR A 91 4.67 -8.27 -29.56
C THR A 91 3.48 -9.02 -30.11
N GLU A 92 2.70 -8.32 -30.92
CA GLU A 92 1.85 -8.91 -31.94
C GLU A 92 2.81 -9.41 -33.03
N THR A 93 3.56 -10.45 -32.69
CA THR A 93 4.17 -11.33 -33.67
C THR A 93 3.06 -12.16 -34.25
N ASP A 94 2.53 -11.68 -35.37
CA ASP A 94 2.51 -12.45 -36.61
C ASP A 94 1.88 -13.85 -36.48
N HIS A 95 0.55 -13.90 -36.52
CA HIS A 95 -0.16 -15.10 -36.94
C HIS A 95 -0.98 -14.77 -38.19
N GLU A 96 -0.31 -14.74 -39.33
CA GLU A 96 -0.92 -15.07 -40.62
C GLU A 96 -1.18 -16.59 -40.65
N PRO A 97 -2.44 -17.08 -40.62
CA PRO A 97 -2.70 -18.45 -41.02
C PRO A 97 -2.84 -18.46 -42.55
N GLY A 98 -1.82 -19.04 -43.19
CA GLY A 98 -1.84 -19.30 -44.62
C GLY A 98 -3.10 -20.04 -45.08
N ALA A 99 -3.54 -19.64 -46.27
CA ALA A 99 -4.33 -20.37 -47.26
C ALA A 99 -4.77 -21.81 -46.92
N ALA A 100 -6.10 -22.04 -46.91
CA ALA A 100 -6.75 -23.14 -47.62
C ALA A 100 -8.28 -23.09 -47.44
N ASN A 101 -9.01 -23.49 -48.50
CA ASN A 101 -10.45 -23.74 -48.64
C ASN A 101 -11.36 -22.49 -48.86
N SER A 102 -12.19 -22.40 -49.90
CA SER A 102 -12.69 -23.38 -50.90
C SER A 102 -12.93 -22.71 -52.25
#